data_AF-A0A7X3YS19-F1
#
_entry.id   AF-A0A7X3YS19-F1
#
_cell.length_a   1.000
_cell.length_b   1.000
_cell.length_c   1.000
_cell.angle_alpha   90.00
_cell.angle_beta   90.00
_cell.angle_gamma   90.00
#
_symmetry.space_group_name_H-M   'P 1'
#
loop_
_entity.id
_entity.type
_entity.pdbx_description
1 polymer ?
#
loop_
_entity_poly.entity_id
_entity_poly.type
_entity_poly.pdbx_seq_one_letter_code
_entity_poly.pdbx_strand_id
1 'polypeptide(L)' 'MPPPSKPSAGPPASTRGRCPSLIGRTKGGLTSKLHVVYDKQGRPVRLHLSQGQCSDFTDADLLLRDLPDATTLMGDKG' A
#
# COMPACT_ATOMS: atom_id res chain seq x y z
N MET A 1 34.82 7.55 -45.84
CA MET A 1 33.54 8.04 -45.27
C MET A 1 33.12 7.08 -44.15
N PRO A 2 32.92 7.53 -42.91
CA PRO A 2 32.33 6.69 -41.86
C PRO A 2 30.79 6.65 -42.00
N PRO A 3 30.11 5.60 -41.50
CA PRO A 3 28.65 5.48 -41.56
C PRO A 3 27.95 6.41 -40.54
N PRO A 4 26.69 6.82 -40.78
CA PRO A 4 25.96 7.70 -39.87
C PRO A 4 25.57 6.98 -38.57
N SER A 5 25.80 7.65 -37.43
CA SER A 5 25.42 7.19 -36.10
C SER A 5 23.90 7.21 -35.89
N LYS A 6 23.34 6.16 -35.28
CA LYS A 6 21.91 6.12 -34.87
C LYS A 6 21.58 7.26 -33.89
N PRO A 7 20.37 7.83 -33.93
CA PRO A 7 19.97 8.85 -32.98
C PRO A 7 19.91 8.25 -31.57
N SER A 8 20.55 8.93 -30.61
CA SER A 8 20.51 8.53 -29.21
C SER A 8 19.08 8.64 -28.69
N ALA A 9 18.60 7.59 -28.02
CA ALA A 9 17.35 7.64 -27.29
C ALA A 9 17.33 8.87 -26.38
N GLY A 10 16.24 9.65 -26.44
CA GLY A 10 16.04 10.81 -25.59
C GLY A 10 16.13 10.44 -24.10
N PRO A 11 16.27 11.43 -23.21
CA PRO A 11 16.43 11.18 -21.79
C PRO A 11 15.27 10.30 -21.28
N PRO A 12 15.53 9.38 -20.34
CA PRO A 12 14.47 8.58 -19.76
C PRO A 12 13.40 9.54 -19.24
N ALA A 13 12.15 9.26 -19.58
CA ALA A 13 11.00 10.05 -19.14
C ALA A 13 11.18 10.36 -17.65
N SER A 14 11.30 11.65 -17.31
CA SER A 14 11.52 12.08 -15.94
C SER A 14 10.53 11.36 -15.06
N THR A 15 11.00 10.54 -14.12
CA THR A 15 10.17 10.07 -13.02
C THR A 15 9.86 11.31 -12.22
N ARG A 16 8.79 12.02 -12.62
CA ARG A 16 8.24 13.17 -11.92
C ARG A 16 8.23 12.79 -10.46
N GLY A 17 8.93 13.57 -9.63
CA GLY A 17 8.97 13.41 -8.19
C GLY A 17 7.53 13.28 -7.70
N ARG A 18 7.10 12.05 -7.50
CA ARG A 18 5.77 11.76 -6.98
C ARG A 18 5.99 11.57 -5.50
N CYS A 19 5.64 12.60 -4.74
CA CYS A 19 5.33 12.46 -3.34
C CYS A 19 4.40 11.24 -3.20
N PRO A 20 4.62 10.33 -2.23
CA PRO A 20 3.72 9.20 -2.01
C PRO A 20 2.28 9.72 -1.87
N SER A 21 1.39 9.33 -2.77
CA SER A 21 0.00 9.75 -2.69
C SER A 21 -0.74 8.90 -1.66
N LEU A 22 -1.45 9.54 -0.73
CA LEU A 22 -2.25 8.84 0.30
C LEU A 22 -3.35 7.93 -0.27
N ILE A 23 -3.69 8.10 -1.55
CA ILE A 23 -4.62 7.25 -2.29
C ILE A 23 -3.86 6.50 -3.36
N GLY A 24 -4.14 5.21 -3.49
CA GLY A 24 -3.53 4.36 -4.50
C GLY A 24 -4.15 4.51 -5.88
N ARG A 25 -3.43 4.06 -6.90
CA ARG A 25 -3.85 4.16 -8.32
C ARG A 25 -3.63 2.84 -9.03
N THR A 26 -4.67 2.30 -9.63
CA THR A 26 -4.63 1.15 -10.54
C THR A 26 -5.12 1.57 -11.92
N LYS A 27 -5.02 0.68 -12.92
CA LYS A 27 -5.59 0.92 -14.25
C LYS A 27 -7.10 1.18 -14.21
N GLY A 28 -7.80 0.65 -13.19
CA GLY A 28 -9.24 0.80 -13.01
C GLY A 28 -9.68 2.02 -12.20
N GLY A 29 -8.75 2.80 -11.64
CA GLY A 29 -9.08 3.99 -10.84
C GLY A 29 -8.30 4.11 -9.54
N LEU A 30 -8.87 4.85 -8.58
CA LEU A 30 -8.28 5.08 -7.26
C LEU A 30 -8.54 3.91 -6.31
N THR A 31 -7.60 3.61 -5.42
CA THR A 31 -7.70 2.49 -4.47
C THR A 31 -7.25 2.87 -3.06
N SER A 32 -7.88 2.26 -2.07
CA SER A 32 -7.54 2.32 -0.64
C SER A 32 -7.76 0.95 -0.01
N LYS A 33 -7.11 0.67 1.11
CA LYS A 33 -7.31 -0.55 1.90
C LYS A 33 -7.85 -0.19 3.28
N LEU A 34 -8.78 -0.98 3.78
CA LEU A 34 -9.33 -0.84 5.13
C LEU A 34 -9.03 -2.12 5.91
N HIS A 35 -8.20 -2.00 6.95
CA HIS A 35 -7.89 -3.07 7.87
C HIS A 35 -8.69 -2.88 9.15
N VAL A 36 -9.24 -3.97 9.68
CA VAL A 36 -10.16 -3.92 10.82
C VAL A 36 -9.82 -5.01 11.82
N VAL A 37 -9.80 -4.67 13.10
CA VAL A 37 -9.74 -5.64 14.20
C VAL A 37 -11.10 -5.70 14.85
N TYR A 38 -11.59 -6.91 15.10
CA TYR A 38 -12.87 -7.16 15.75
C TYR A 38 -12.66 -7.78 17.13
N ASP A 39 -13.52 -7.44 18.09
CA ASP A 39 -13.63 -8.18 19.33
C ASP A 39 -14.37 -9.52 19.14
N LYS A 40 -14.43 -10.32 20.21
CA LYS A 40 -15.18 -11.58 20.26
C LYS A 40 -16.69 -11.44 20.08
N GLN A 41 -17.24 -10.21 20.16
CA GLN A 41 -18.64 -9.91 19.88
C GLN A 41 -18.87 -9.45 18.43
N GLY A 42 -17.83 -9.41 17.60
CA GLY A 42 -17.91 -8.93 16.22
C GLY A 42 -17.97 -7.41 16.09
N ARG A 43 -17.60 -6.66 17.13
CA ARG A 43 -17.54 -5.19 17.09
C ARG A 43 -16.15 -4.75 16.64
N PRO A 44 -16.04 -3.79 15.71
CA PRO A 44 -14.73 -3.27 15.31
C PRO A 44 -14.11 -2.50 16.48
N VAL A 45 -12.97 -2.97 16.97
CA VAL A 45 -12.18 -2.31 18.02
C VAL A 45 -11.14 -1.35 17.44
N ARG A 46 -10.75 -1.56 16.18
CA ARG A 46 -9.83 -0.69 15.47
C ARG A 46 -10.04 -0.75 13.96
N LEU A 47 -9.88 0.41 13.33
CA LEU A 47 -9.95 0.62 11.89
C LEU A 47 -8.67 1.34 11.45
N HIS A 48 -7.99 0.82 10.43
CA HIS A 48 -6.82 1.44 9.82
C HIS A 48 -7.05 1.56 8.32
N LEU A 49 -7.09 2.79 7.82
CA LEU A 49 -7.22 3.07 6.39
C LEU A 49 -5.83 3.38 5.83
N SER A 50 -5.41 2.59 4.85
CA SER A 50 -4.12 2.77 4.19
C SER A 50 -4.26 3.00 2.70
N GLN A 51 -3.16 3.43 2.09
CA GLN A 51 -3.12 3.64 0.65
C GLN A 51 -3.25 2.30 -0.06
N GLY A 52 -3.95 2.24 -1.19
CA GLY A 52 -4.22 0.96 -1.87
C GLY A 52 -2.97 0.20 -2.33
N GLN A 53 -1.82 0.86 -2.44
CA GLN A 53 -0.53 0.21 -2.74
C GLN A 53 0.28 -0.21 -1.52
N CYS A 54 -0.15 0.11 -0.30
CA CYS A 54 0.56 -0.32 0.91
C CYS A 54 0.48 -1.84 1.06
N SER A 55 1.56 -2.43 1.58
CA SER A 55 1.61 -3.87 1.86
C SER A 55 0.80 -4.18 3.11
N ASP A 56 0.00 -5.25 3.06
CA ASP A 56 -0.80 -5.70 4.20
C ASP A 56 0.08 -6.07 5.39
N PHE A 57 1.32 -6.53 5.17
CA PHE A 57 2.27 -6.84 6.25
C PHE A 57 2.69 -5.59 7.03
N THR A 58 2.97 -4.49 6.32
CA THR A 58 3.36 -3.22 6.96
C THR A 58 2.17 -2.59 7.69
N ASP A 59 0.99 -2.63 7.08
CA ASP A 59 -0.22 -2.10 7.70
C ASP A 59 -0.71 -2.95 8.87
N ALA A 60 -0.49 -4.28 8.84
CA ALA A 60 -0.80 -5.17 9.96
C ALA A 60 0.04 -4.83 11.19
N ASP A 61 1.35 -4.60 11.04
CA ASP A 61 2.20 -4.18 12.16
C ASP A 61 1.67 -2.89 12.82
N LEU A 62 1.26 -1.91 12.01
CA LEU A 62 0.64 -0.68 12.52
C LEU A 62 -0.71 -0.92 13.20
N LEU A 63 -1.55 -1.79 12.61
CA LEU A 63 -2.87 -2.12 13.14
C LEU A 63 -2.77 -2.79 14.51
N LEU A 64 -1.77 -3.67 14.69
CA LEU A 64 -1.60 -4.48 15.90
C LEU A 64 -0.94 -3.72 17.06
N ARG A 65 -0.23 -2.62 16.81
CA ARG A 65 0.36 -1.78 17.87
C ARG A 65 -0.70 -1.33 18.87
N ASP A 66 -0.41 -1.32 20.15
CA ASP A 66 -1.34 -0.79 21.18
C ASP A 66 -2.73 -1.46 21.19
N LEU A 67 -2.87 -2.69 20.67
CA LEU A 67 -4.05 -3.51 20.94
C LEU A 67 -4.05 -3.93 22.42
N PRO A 68 -5.23 -4.00 23.06
CA PRO A 68 -5.33 -4.57 24.39
C PRO A 68 -4.90 -6.04 24.38
N ASP A 69 -4.35 -6.50 25.50
CA ASP A 69 -3.91 -7.88 25.65
C ASP A 69 -5.03 -8.86 25.27
N ALA A 70 -4.70 -9.75 24.33
CA ALA A 70 -5.60 -10.78 23.85
C ALA A 70 -4.94 -12.15 24.00
N THR A 71 -5.69 -13.14 24.50
CA THR A 71 -5.21 -14.53 24.60
C THR A 71 -5.03 -15.19 23.24
N THR A 72 -5.83 -14.77 22.26
CA THR A 72 -5.83 -15.33 20.90
C THR A 72 -6.13 -14.21 19.91
N LEU A 73 -5.36 -14.16 18.83
CA LEU A 73 -5.58 -13.28 17.69
C LEU A 73 -5.69 -14.13 16.42
N MET A 74 -6.78 -13.94 15.67
CA MET A 74 -6.97 -14.57 14.36
C MET A 74 -6.82 -13.50 13.28
N GLY A 75 -6.10 -13.84 12.22
CA GLY A 75 -5.86 -12.95 11.09
C GLY A 75 -6.13 -13.65 9.77
N ASP A 76 -6.27 -12.83 8.73
CA ASP A 76 -6.48 -13.33 7.38
C ASP A 76 -5.21 -14.01 6.86
N LYS A 77 -5.40 -15.11 6.12
CA LYS A 77 -4.31 -15.80 5.43
C LYS A 77 -4.05 -15.09 4.10
N GLY A 78 -2.85 -14.50 3.96
CA GLY A 78 -2.34 -13.87 2.73
C GLY A 78 -1.38 -14.75 1.96
#